data_AF-A0A4Q4HXJ7-F1
#
_entry.id   AF-A0A4Q4HXJ7-F1
#
_cell.length_a   1.000
_cell.length_b   1.000
_cell.length_c   1.000
_cell.angle_alpha   90.00
_cell.angle_beta   90.00
_cell.angle_gamma   90.00
#
_symmetry.space_group_name_H-M   'P 1'
#
loop_
_entity.id
_entity.type
_entity.pdbx_description
1 polymer ?
#
loop_
_entity_poly.entity_id
_entity_poly.type
_entity_poly.pdbx_seq_one_letter_code
_entity_poly.pdbx_strand_id
1 'polypeptide(L)'
;TRANARLPDESRHDGQSYRFLYNKSLTETGTNIQLIGYRYSTRGYFSFADTAWKKMSGYSVLTQDGVIQIQPKYTDYYNLAYNKRGRVQVSISQQTGESSTLYLSGSHQSYWGTDRTDRQLNAGFNSSVNDISWSLNYSLSRNAWQHETDRILSFDVSIPFSHWMRSDSTSAWRNASARYSQTLEAHGQAASTAGLYGT
;
A
#
# COMPACT_ATOMS: atom_id res chain seq x y z
N THR A 1 9.48 14.54 19.01
CA THR A 1 9.60 15.85 18.34
C THR A 1 8.56 16.79 18.89
N ARG A 2 8.85 18.09 18.95
CA ARG A 2 7.91 19.14 19.38
C ARG A 2 7.75 20.14 18.24
N ALA A 3 6.55 20.63 18.03
CA ALA A 3 6.22 21.57 16.97
C ALA A 3 5.34 22.70 17.54
N ASN A 4 5.63 23.92 17.10
CA ASN A 4 4.79 25.09 17.30
C ASN A 4 4.28 25.52 15.92
N ALA A 5 2.96 25.49 15.72
CA ALA A 5 2.34 25.86 14.45
C ALA A 5 1.39 27.03 14.65
N ARG A 6 1.39 27.96 13.69
CA ARG A 6 0.33 28.95 13.54
C ARG A 6 -0.49 28.56 12.31
N LEU A 7 -1.76 28.24 12.50
CA LEU A 7 -2.65 27.86 11.42
C LEU A 7 -3.15 29.11 10.65
N PRO A 8 -3.74 28.94 9.45
CA PRO A 8 -4.27 30.05 8.65
C PRO A 8 -5.39 30.86 9.31
N ASP A 9 -6.06 30.32 10.34
CA ASP A 9 -7.03 31.03 11.19
C ASP A 9 -6.37 31.83 12.32
N GLU A 10 -5.05 31.99 12.26
CA GLU A 10 -4.19 32.62 13.24
C GLU A 10 -4.05 31.91 14.59
N SER A 11 -4.70 30.77 14.78
CA SER A 11 -4.60 30.00 16.02
C SER A 11 -3.19 29.42 16.20
N ARG A 12 -2.69 29.45 17.44
CA ARG A 12 -1.39 28.89 17.83
C ARG A 12 -1.58 27.53 18.47
N HIS A 13 -0.83 26.54 18.00
CA HIS A 13 -0.85 25.17 18.51
C HIS A 13 0.56 24.73 18.90
N ASP A 14 0.70 24.22 20.13
CA ASP A 14 1.88 23.49 20.58
C ASP A 14 1.54 21.99 20.59
N GLY A 15 2.43 21.18 20.04
CA GLY A 15 2.23 19.74 20.02
C GLY A 15 3.52 18.96 20.03
N GLN A 16 3.38 17.70 20.45
CA GLN A 16 4.45 16.75 20.56
C GLN A 16 4.10 15.48 19.78
N SER A 17 5.11 14.84 19.21
CA SER A 17 4.99 13.55 18.53
C SER A 17 6.08 12.60 19.02
N TYR A 18 5.68 11.38 19.32
CA TYR A 18 6.53 10.29 19.76
C TYR A 18 6.51 9.22 18.67
N ARG A 19 7.69 8.71 18.31
CA ARG A 19 7.83 7.67 17.29
C ARG A 19 8.72 6.56 17.82
N PHE A 20 8.18 5.36 17.85
CA PHE A 20 8.88 4.12 18.12
C PHE A 20 9.04 3.37 16.81
N LEU A 21 10.25 2.85 16.59
CA LEU A 21 10.57 2.02 15.44
C LEU A 21 11.34 0.82 15.94
N TYR A 22 10.98 -0.34 15.42
CA TYR A 22 11.66 -1.59 15.66
C TYR A 22 11.89 -2.29 14.33
N ASN A 23 13.09 -2.81 14.14
CA ASN A 23 13.48 -3.62 12.99
C ASN A 23 14.31 -4.77 13.53
N LYS A 24 14.00 -6.00 13.12
CA LYS A 24 14.77 -7.18 13.47
C LYS A 24 14.73 -8.18 12.33
N SER A 25 15.90 -8.63 11.92
CA SER A 25 16.04 -9.76 11.02
C SER A 25 16.39 -11.01 11.84
N LEU A 26 15.66 -12.11 11.61
CA LEU A 26 15.92 -13.43 12.18
C LEU A 26 16.23 -14.39 11.04
N THR A 27 17.51 -14.48 10.70
CA THR A 27 17.97 -15.31 9.58
C THR A 27 17.72 -16.80 9.83
N GLU A 28 17.83 -17.26 11.08
CA GLU A 28 17.63 -18.67 11.46
C GLU A 28 16.24 -19.20 11.12
N THR A 29 15.21 -18.38 11.31
CA THR A 29 13.82 -18.75 11.00
C THR A 29 13.38 -18.28 9.62
N GLY A 30 14.23 -17.57 8.87
CA GLY A 30 13.86 -16.91 7.61
C GLY A 30 12.90 -15.71 7.78
N THR A 31 12.68 -15.24 9.02
CA THR A 31 11.76 -14.13 9.31
C THR A 31 12.51 -12.80 9.26
N ASN A 32 12.02 -11.86 8.46
CA ASN A 32 12.54 -10.51 8.40
C ASN A 32 11.44 -9.50 8.78
N ILE A 33 11.58 -8.87 9.94
CA ILE A 33 10.68 -7.82 10.42
C ILE A 33 11.31 -6.50 10.02
N GLN A 34 11.02 -5.99 8.82
CA GLN A 34 11.65 -4.77 8.30
C GLN A 34 11.30 -3.55 9.16
N LEU A 35 10.05 -3.44 9.60
CA LEU A 35 9.60 -2.29 10.36
C LEU A 35 8.33 -2.60 11.16
N ILE A 36 8.40 -2.38 12.46
CA ILE A 36 7.23 -2.12 13.31
C ILE A 36 7.37 -0.69 13.81
N GLY A 37 6.49 0.18 13.35
CA GLY A 37 6.50 1.59 13.66
C GLY A 37 5.22 2.01 14.36
N TYR A 38 5.35 2.67 15.50
CA TYR A 38 4.24 3.35 16.15
C TYR A 38 4.55 4.84 16.29
N ARG A 39 3.70 5.70 15.74
CA ARG A 39 3.76 7.15 15.94
C ARG A 39 2.51 7.61 16.65
N TYR A 40 2.69 8.39 17.70
CA TYR A 40 1.61 9.09 18.38
C TYR A 40 1.88 10.58 18.35
N SER A 41 0.86 11.38 18.05
CA SER A 41 0.94 12.84 17.96
C SER A 41 -0.20 13.46 18.76
N THR A 42 0.11 14.44 19.60
CA THR A 42 -0.89 15.21 20.34
C THR A 42 -1.74 16.06 19.41
N ARG A 43 -2.93 16.48 19.85
CA ARG A 43 -3.87 17.28 19.06
C ARG A 43 -3.31 18.63 18.57
N GLY A 44 -2.32 19.22 19.23
CA GLY A 44 -1.67 20.45 18.74
C GLY A 44 -0.48 20.22 17.80
N TYR A 45 -0.15 18.97 17.44
CA TYR A 45 0.99 18.68 16.58
C TYR A 45 0.59 18.78 15.11
N PHE A 46 1.28 19.67 14.39
CA PHE A 46 1.17 19.86 12.94
C PHE A 46 2.56 19.74 12.33
N SER A 47 2.66 19.03 11.19
CA SER A 47 3.91 18.97 10.43
C SER A 47 4.08 20.23 9.58
N PHE A 48 5.31 20.52 9.14
CA PHE A 48 5.58 21.67 8.27
C PHE A 48 4.75 21.64 6.96
N ALA A 49 4.48 20.45 6.44
CA ALA A 49 3.60 20.27 5.29
C ALA A 49 2.13 20.64 5.60
N ASP A 50 1.68 20.48 6.85
CA ASP A 50 0.32 20.86 7.28
C ASP A 50 0.17 22.40 7.40
N THR A 51 1.26 23.13 7.65
CA THR A 51 1.27 24.61 7.69
C THR A 51 1.40 25.28 6.33
N ALA A 52 1.74 24.52 5.28
CA ALA A 52 1.86 25.05 3.92
C ALA A 52 0.49 25.24 3.23
N TRP A 53 -0.59 24.72 3.81
CA TRP A 53 -1.94 24.82 3.26
C TRP A 53 -2.57 26.18 3.55
N LYS A 54 -3.15 26.80 2.51
CA LYS A 54 -3.75 28.15 2.59
C LYS A 54 -5.17 28.19 3.21
N LYS A 55 -5.80 27.05 3.49
CA LYS A 55 -7.17 26.92 4.04
C LYS A 55 -7.26 25.80 5.09
N MET A 56 -8.15 25.94 6.08
CA MET A 56 -8.36 24.94 7.15
C MET A 56 -8.99 23.62 6.66
N SER A 57 -9.80 23.69 5.62
CA SER A 57 -10.36 22.52 4.93
C SER A 57 -10.57 22.87 3.46
N GLY A 58 -10.29 21.95 2.55
CA GLY A 58 -10.50 22.20 1.13
C GLY A 58 -10.21 20.99 0.27
N TYR A 59 -10.44 21.18 -1.02
CA TYR A 59 -10.00 20.27 -2.07
C TYR A 59 -8.78 20.86 -2.74
N SER A 60 -7.81 20.04 -3.12
CA SER A 60 -6.76 20.47 -4.05
C SER A 60 -7.39 20.67 -5.44
N VAL A 61 -7.50 21.92 -5.89
CA VAL A 61 -7.83 22.22 -7.28
C VAL A 61 -6.51 22.42 -8.01
N LEU A 62 -6.17 21.49 -8.91
CA LEU A 62 -5.12 21.74 -9.90
C LEU A 62 -5.66 22.80 -10.86
N THR A 63 -5.32 24.07 -10.62
CA THR A 63 -5.57 25.13 -11.61
C THR A 63 -4.40 25.13 -12.59
N GLN A 64 -4.62 24.58 -13.79
CA GLN A 64 -3.85 24.98 -14.96
C GLN A 64 -4.37 26.35 -15.39
N ASP A 65 -3.47 27.29 -15.66
CA ASP A 65 -3.79 28.68 -16.01
C ASP A 65 -4.80 28.78 -17.16
N GLY A 66 -6.05 29.13 -16.85
CA GLY A 66 -7.09 29.38 -17.87
C GLY A 66 -8.52 29.19 -17.36
N VAL A 67 -9.41 30.10 -17.78
CA VAL A 67 -10.85 30.06 -17.43
C VAL A 67 -11.53 28.95 -18.23
N ILE A 68 -11.66 27.77 -17.64
CA ILE A 68 -12.53 26.70 -18.12
C ILE A 68 -13.34 26.19 -16.94
N GLN A 69 -14.68 26.15 -17.09
CA GLN A 69 -15.57 25.52 -16.10
C GLN A 69 -15.34 24.00 -16.11
N ILE A 70 -14.52 23.52 -15.19
CA ILE A 70 -14.30 22.10 -14.97
C ILE A 70 -15.08 21.72 -13.70
N GLN A 71 -16.07 20.84 -13.81
CA GLN A 71 -16.66 20.17 -12.65
C GLN A 71 -15.53 19.50 -11.87
N PRO A 72 -15.22 19.94 -10.62
CA PRO A 72 -14.05 19.43 -9.94
C PRO A 72 -14.29 17.95 -9.62
N LYS A 73 -13.46 17.07 -10.19
CA LYS A 73 -13.39 15.69 -9.71
C LYS A 73 -12.63 15.76 -8.38
N TYR A 74 -13.38 15.79 -7.27
CA TYR A 74 -12.85 15.90 -5.93
C TYR A 74 -12.12 14.60 -5.53
N THR A 75 -10.80 14.54 -5.71
CA THR A 75 -10.03 13.32 -5.38
C THR A 75 -9.43 13.36 -3.97
N ASP A 76 -9.10 14.54 -3.45
CA ASP A 76 -8.38 14.67 -2.18
C ASP A 76 -8.97 15.78 -1.29
N TYR A 77 -9.82 15.37 -0.34
CA TYR A 77 -10.28 16.23 0.75
C TYR A 77 -9.21 16.26 1.84
N TYR A 78 -8.64 17.42 2.12
CA TYR A 78 -7.78 17.64 3.28
C TYR A 78 -8.51 18.56 4.28
N ASN A 79 -8.40 18.23 5.55
CA ASN A 79 -8.96 19.06 6.61
C ASN A 79 -8.00 19.07 7.80
N LEU A 80 -7.38 20.23 8.01
CA LEU A 80 -6.43 20.50 9.09
C LEU A 80 -7.11 20.46 10.47
N ALA A 81 -8.44 20.46 10.56
CA ALA A 81 -9.17 20.23 11.80
C ALA A 81 -9.03 18.77 12.31
N TYR A 82 -8.74 17.82 11.42
CA TYR A 82 -8.54 16.41 11.76
C TYR A 82 -7.06 16.06 11.64
N ASN A 83 -6.26 16.55 12.57
CA ASN A 83 -4.85 16.23 12.57
C ASN A 83 -4.59 14.77 12.98
N LYS A 84 -3.49 14.24 12.46
CA LYS A 84 -3.08 12.85 12.61
C LYS A 84 -2.81 12.52 14.08
N ARG A 85 -3.54 11.56 14.66
CA ARG A 85 -3.42 11.13 16.06
C ARG A 85 -2.41 10.02 16.24
N GLY A 86 -2.60 8.89 15.58
CA GLY A 86 -1.77 7.71 15.77
C GLY A 86 -1.59 6.94 14.47
N ARG A 87 -0.36 6.49 14.21
CA ARG A 87 -0.03 5.61 13.07
C ARG A 87 0.65 4.35 13.56
N VAL A 88 0.07 3.19 13.25
CA VAL A 88 0.76 1.91 13.34
C VAL A 88 1.18 1.52 11.91
N GLN A 89 2.41 1.04 11.75
CA GLN A 89 2.94 0.49 10.51
C GLN A 89 3.64 -0.82 10.82
N VAL A 90 3.37 -1.85 10.03
CA VAL A 90 3.99 -3.17 10.16
C VAL A 90 4.43 -3.63 8.77
N SER A 91 5.62 -4.20 8.69
CA SER A 91 6.14 -4.90 7.52
C SER A 91 6.94 -6.11 8.00
N ILE A 92 6.50 -7.28 7.58
CA ILE A 92 7.09 -8.58 7.91
C ILE A 92 7.16 -9.38 6.62
N SER A 93 8.29 -10.02 6.37
CA SER A 93 8.40 -11.08 5.38
C SER A 93 8.95 -12.34 6.03
N GLN A 94 8.42 -13.49 5.64
CA GLN A 94 8.80 -14.79 6.15
C GLN A 94 9.17 -15.67 4.95
N GLN A 95 10.45 -16.01 4.85
CA GLN A 95 10.89 -17.06 3.94
C GLN A 95 10.61 -18.42 4.60
N THR A 96 9.97 -19.32 3.86
CA THR A 96 9.65 -20.67 4.32
C THR A 96 10.27 -21.66 3.33
N GLY A 97 11.28 -22.40 3.79
CA GLY A 97 12.10 -23.24 2.91
C GLY A 97 12.90 -22.40 1.90
N GLU A 98 13.27 -23.02 0.78
CA GLU A 98 14.10 -22.37 -0.24
C GLU A 98 13.28 -21.58 -1.26
N SER A 99 12.00 -21.94 -1.44
CA SER A 99 11.24 -21.52 -2.61
C SER A 99 9.96 -20.76 -2.31
N SER A 100 9.62 -20.55 -1.03
CA SER A 100 8.38 -19.88 -0.64
C SER A 100 8.65 -18.67 0.25
N THR A 101 7.90 -17.59 0.01
CA THR A 101 7.98 -16.34 0.77
C THR A 101 6.58 -15.80 1.00
N LEU A 102 6.24 -15.64 2.28
CA LEU A 102 5.08 -14.89 2.72
C LEU A 102 5.52 -13.46 3.03
N TYR A 103 4.71 -12.46 2.69
CA TYR A 103 4.90 -11.09 3.15
C TYR A 103 3.59 -10.50 3.64
N LEU A 104 3.69 -9.63 4.63
CA LEU A 104 2.59 -8.92 5.25
C LEU A 104 3.06 -7.51 5.56
N SER A 105 2.35 -6.53 5.02
CA SER A 105 2.56 -5.13 5.36
C SER A 105 1.23 -4.44 5.57
N GLY A 106 1.20 -3.45 6.45
CA GLY A 106 -0.04 -2.72 6.70
C GLY A 106 0.19 -1.46 7.50
N SER A 107 -0.80 -0.58 7.44
CA SER A 107 -0.83 0.59 8.28
C SER A 107 -2.24 0.95 8.71
N HIS A 108 -2.32 1.53 9.91
CA HIS A 108 -3.56 2.02 10.49
C HIS A 108 -3.33 3.42 11.03
N GLN A 109 -4.10 4.37 10.54
CA GLN A 109 -3.98 5.79 10.85
C GLN A 109 -5.27 6.31 11.46
N SER A 110 -5.18 6.89 12.65
CA SER A 110 -6.29 7.58 13.31
C SER A 110 -6.09 9.09 13.30
N TYR A 111 -7.20 9.81 13.49
CA TYR A 111 -7.28 11.26 13.46
C TYR A 111 -7.93 11.78 14.75
N TRP A 112 -7.59 12.99 15.17
CA TRP A 112 -8.30 13.66 16.25
C TRP A 112 -9.61 14.26 15.73
N GLY A 113 -10.67 14.25 16.54
CA GLY A 113 -11.96 14.85 16.19
C GLY A 113 -12.88 13.97 15.33
N THR A 114 -12.45 12.77 14.96
CA THR A 114 -13.27 11.80 14.22
C THR A 114 -12.85 10.37 14.53
N ASP A 115 -13.80 9.42 14.43
CA ASP A 115 -13.53 7.98 14.53
C ASP A 115 -13.14 7.36 13.18
N ARG A 116 -13.02 8.18 12.13
CA ARG A 116 -12.56 7.75 10.80
C ARG A 116 -11.07 7.41 10.83
N THR A 117 -10.69 6.42 10.03
CA THR A 117 -9.32 5.88 10.01
C THR A 117 -8.90 5.52 8.59
N ASP A 118 -7.63 5.75 8.23
CA ASP A 118 -7.06 5.11 7.05
C ASP A 118 -6.54 3.73 7.41
N ARG A 119 -6.79 2.77 6.53
CA ARG A 119 -6.35 1.39 6.69
C ARG A 119 -5.77 0.90 5.38
N GLN A 120 -4.58 0.34 5.46
CA GLN A 120 -3.91 -0.30 4.34
C GLN A 120 -3.39 -1.64 4.81
N LEU A 121 -3.59 -2.68 4.00
CA LEU A 121 -3.09 -4.02 4.25
C LEU A 121 -2.68 -4.63 2.92
N ASN A 122 -1.48 -5.17 2.84
CA ASN A 122 -1.02 -5.96 1.71
C ASN A 122 -0.42 -7.24 2.28
N ALA A 123 -1.02 -8.36 1.94
CA ALA A 123 -0.49 -9.68 2.23
C ALA A 123 -0.21 -10.37 0.91
N GLY A 124 0.84 -11.18 0.86
CA GLY A 124 1.04 -12.04 -0.29
C GLY A 124 1.89 -13.24 0.03
N PHE A 125 1.76 -14.23 -0.83
CA PHE A 125 2.45 -15.49 -0.77
C PHE A 125 2.98 -15.78 -2.15
N ASN A 126 4.29 -15.96 -2.25
CA ASN A 126 4.97 -16.37 -3.47
C ASN A 126 5.61 -17.73 -3.22
N SER A 127 5.46 -18.65 -4.17
CA SER A 127 6.08 -19.95 -4.10
C SER A 127 6.53 -20.39 -5.48
N SER A 128 7.73 -20.94 -5.57
CA SER A 128 8.18 -21.66 -6.75
C SER A 128 8.34 -23.15 -6.43
N VAL A 129 7.93 -23.98 -7.37
CA VAL A 129 8.21 -25.42 -7.33
C VAL A 129 8.81 -25.78 -8.67
N ASN A 130 10.08 -26.21 -8.65
CA ASN A 130 10.93 -26.30 -9.84
C ASN A 130 11.01 -24.93 -10.54
N ASP A 131 10.51 -24.83 -11.78
CA ASP A 131 10.44 -23.55 -12.50
C ASP A 131 9.03 -22.94 -12.53
N ILE A 132 8.03 -23.60 -11.92
CA ILE A 132 6.67 -23.07 -11.88
C ILE A 132 6.57 -22.11 -10.70
N SER A 133 6.17 -20.87 -10.96
CA SER A 133 5.95 -19.85 -9.94
C SER A 133 4.47 -19.55 -9.76
N TRP A 134 4.08 -19.37 -8.50
CA TRP A 134 2.72 -19.09 -8.07
C TRP A 134 2.77 -17.90 -7.11
N SER A 135 1.88 -16.93 -7.29
CA SER A 135 1.72 -15.83 -6.36
C SER A 135 0.26 -15.59 -6.02
N LEU A 136 -0.03 -15.41 -4.75
CA LEU A 136 -1.33 -15.01 -4.24
C LEU A 136 -1.13 -13.69 -3.49
N ASN A 137 -1.83 -12.64 -3.90
CA ASN A 137 -1.70 -11.30 -3.35
C ASN A 137 -3.08 -10.79 -2.92
N TYR A 138 -3.15 -10.24 -1.72
CA TYR A 138 -4.33 -9.60 -1.17
C TYR A 138 -4.00 -8.18 -0.75
N SER A 139 -4.71 -7.21 -1.32
CA SER A 139 -4.60 -5.81 -0.99
C SER A 139 -5.93 -5.28 -0.47
N LEU A 140 -5.88 -4.51 0.61
CA LEU A 140 -7.01 -3.75 1.13
C LEU A 140 -6.56 -2.31 1.35
N SER A 141 -7.34 -1.36 0.82
CA SER A 141 -7.16 0.06 1.03
C SER A 141 -8.48 0.70 1.41
N ARG A 142 -8.49 1.47 2.50
CA ARG A 142 -9.61 2.28 2.93
C ARG A 142 -9.11 3.63 3.37
N ASN A 143 -9.63 4.68 2.75
CA ASN A 143 -9.38 6.07 3.14
C ASN A 143 -10.44 6.54 4.14
N ALA A 144 -10.05 7.31 5.15
CA ALA A 144 -10.93 7.91 6.14
C ALA A 144 -12.02 8.78 5.51
N TRP A 145 -11.75 9.39 4.35
CA TRP A 145 -12.64 10.34 3.68
C TRP A 145 -13.46 9.72 2.55
N GLN A 146 -13.25 8.44 2.24
CA GLN A 146 -14.02 7.68 1.27
C GLN A 146 -14.83 6.59 1.98
N HIS A 147 -16.04 6.32 1.50
CA HIS A 147 -16.88 5.27 2.08
C HIS A 147 -16.47 3.87 1.60
N GLU A 148 -15.95 3.78 0.38
CA GLU A 148 -15.60 2.52 -0.26
C GLU A 148 -14.31 1.94 0.34
N THR A 149 -14.28 0.62 0.38
CA THR A 149 -13.10 -0.14 0.79
C THR A 149 -12.69 -0.97 -0.40
N ASP A 150 -11.55 -0.62 -0.99
CA ASP A 150 -10.99 -1.36 -2.10
C ASP A 150 -10.34 -2.63 -1.55
N ARG A 151 -10.74 -3.77 -2.10
CA ARG A 151 -10.11 -5.06 -1.81
C ARG A 151 -9.85 -5.75 -3.12
N ILE A 152 -8.62 -6.19 -3.30
CA ILE A 152 -8.14 -6.84 -4.51
C ILE A 152 -7.49 -8.14 -4.08
N LEU A 153 -7.96 -9.24 -4.64
CA LEU A 153 -7.33 -10.55 -4.53
C LEU A 153 -6.81 -10.94 -5.91
N SER A 154 -5.50 -11.09 -6.04
CA SER A 154 -4.84 -11.48 -7.28
C SER A 154 -4.17 -12.83 -7.09
N PHE A 155 -4.35 -13.71 -8.07
CA PHE A 155 -3.70 -14.99 -8.16
C PHE A 155 -3.00 -15.09 -9.50
N ASP A 156 -1.71 -15.39 -9.50
CA ASP A 156 -0.91 -15.53 -10.72
C ASP A 156 -0.16 -16.86 -10.69
N VAL A 157 -0.07 -17.49 -11.86
CA VAL A 157 0.70 -18.69 -12.10
C VAL A 157 1.51 -18.49 -13.37
N SER A 158 2.80 -18.83 -13.34
CA SER A 158 3.65 -18.87 -14.51
C SER A 158 4.33 -20.24 -14.63
N ILE A 159 4.12 -20.89 -15.78
CA ILE A 159 4.65 -22.21 -16.10
C ILE A 159 5.56 -22.08 -17.34
N PRO A 160 6.88 -22.20 -17.19
CA PRO A 160 7.79 -22.28 -18.33
C PRO A 160 7.72 -23.66 -19.00
N PHE A 161 7.74 -23.69 -20.33
CA PHE A 161 7.64 -24.93 -21.10
C PHE A 161 8.95 -25.73 -21.14
N SER A 162 10.06 -25.16 -20.65
CA SER A 162 11.39 -25.79 -20.58
C SER A 162 11.36 -27.20 -20.00
N HIS A 163 10.51 -27.45 -18.99
CA HIS A 163 10.38 -28.75 -18.29
C HIS A 163 9.58 -29.81 -19.05
N TRP A 164 8.75 -29.41 -20.02
CA TRP A 164 7.94 -30.35 -20.82
C TRP A 164 8.59 -30.70 -22.15
N MET A 165 9.79 -30.17 -22.39
CA MET A 165 10.58 -30.42 -23.58
C MET A 165 11.84 -31.20 -23.23
N ARG A 166 12.32 -31.99 -24.19
CA ARG A 166 13.62 -32.67 -24.03
C ARG A 166 14.74 -31.65 -23.88
N SER A 167 15.74 -31.97 -23.08
CA SER A 167 16.91 -31.11 -22.82
C SER A 167 17.71 -30.74 -24.08
N ASP A 168 17.63 -31.55 -25.14
CA ASP A 168 18.27 -31.35 -26.44
C ASP A 168 17.40 -30.58 -27.47
N SER A 169 16.22 -30.09 -27.07
CA SER A 169 15.31 -29.38 -27.98
C SER A 169 15.82 -27.99 -28.33
N THR A 170 15.94 -27.69 -29.63
CA THR A 170 16.24 -26.36 -30.18
C THR A 170 14.98 -25.55 -30.48
N SER A 171 13.82 -25.96 -29.95
CA SER A 171 12.55 -25.28 -30.21
C SER A 171 12.51 -23.88 -29.60
N ALA A 172 11.96 -22.91 -30.33
CA ALA A 172 11.72 -21.56 -29.82
C ALA A 172 10.84 -21.58 -28.54
N TRP A 173 9.98 -22.59 -28.39
CA TRP A 173 9.09 -22.75 -27.24
C TRP A 173 9.81 -23.14 -25.95
N ARG A 174 11.10 -23.52 -26.00
CA ARG A 174 11.86 -23.90 -24.79
C ARG A 174 12.00 -22.73 -23.80
N ASN A 175 12.02 -21.50 -24.30
CA ASN A 175 12.09 -20.28 -23.48
C ASN A 175 10.71 -19.62 -23.31
N ALA A 176 9.66 -20.25 -23.83
CA ALA A 176 8.30 -19.75 -23.69
C ALA A 176 7.72 -20.15 -22.33
N SER A 177 6.78 -19.36 -21.87
CA SER A 177 6.05 -19.60 -20.62
C SER A 177 4.59 -19.22 -20.77
N ALA A 178 3.74 -20.00 -20.11
CA ALA A 178 2.33 -19.73 -19.98
C ALA A 178 2.08 -18.99 -18.67
N ARG A 179 1.39 -17.84 -18.73
CA ARG A 179 0.91 -17.13 -17.55
C ARG A 179 -0.59 -17.13 -17.50
N TYR A 180 -1.12 -17.42 -16.32
CA TYR A 180 -2.50 -17.20 -15.96
C TYR A 180 -2.54 -16.22 -14.78
N SER A 181 -3.38 -15.20 -14.86
CA SER A 181 -3.59 -14.23 -13.78
C SER A 181 -5.07 -13.95 -13.62
N GLN A 182 -5.58 -14.05 -12.39
CA GLN A 182 -6.94 -13.75 -12.03
C GLN A 182 -6.95 -12.71 -10.92
N THR A 183 -7.71 -11.64 -11.11
CA THR A 183 -7.89 -10.58 -10.12
C THR A 183 -9.37 -10.40 -9.82
N LEU A 184 -9.71 -10.40 -8.54
CA LEU A 184 -11.05 -10.25 -8.01
C LEU A 184 -11.11 -8.98 -7.15
N GLU A 185 -11.98 -8.06 -7.52
CA GLU A 185 -12.24 -6.83 -6.78
C GLU A 185 -13.54 -6.95 -5.98
N ALA A 186 -13.57 -6.38 -4.77
CA ALA A 186 -14.75 -6.41 -3.90
C ALA A 186 -16.01 -5.79 -4.54
N HIS A 187 -15.86 -4.92 -5.54
CA HIS A 187 -16.96 -4.32 -6.30
C HIS A 187 -17.49 -5.24 -7.41
N GLY A 188 -17.13 -6.52 -7.41
CA GLY A 188 -17.66 -7.55 -8.32
C GLY A 188 -16.96 -7.62 -9.67
N GLN A 189 -15.93 -6.80 -9.89
CA GLN A 189 -15.12 -6.88 -11.11
C GLN A 189 -14.13 -8.04 -10.96
N ALA A 190 -14.21 -8.97 -11.90
CA ALA A 190 -13.27 -10.08 -12.02
C ALA A 190 -12.59 -9.95 -13.37
N ALA A 191 -11.27 -9.85 -13.37
CA ALA A 191 -10.45 -9.88 -14.57
C ALA A 191 -9.65 -11.18 -14.57
N SER A 192 -9.66 -11.89 -15.70
CA SER A 192 -8.76 -13.02 -15.91
C SER A 192 -8.00 -12.82 -17.21
N THR A 193 -6.71 -13.11 -17.18
CA THR A 193 -5.83 -13.01 -18.33
C THR A 193 -5.04 -14.31 -18.44
N ALA A 194 -4.93 -14.83 -19.65
CA ALA A 194 -4.12 -15.98 -19.98
C ALA A 194 -3.30 -15.63 -21.22
N GLY A 195 -2.01 -15.95 -21.20
CA GLY A 195 -1.12 -15.60 -22.31
C GLY A 195 0.14 -16.44 -22.33
N LEU A 196 0.77 -16.48 -23.51
CA LEU A 196 2.07 -17.10 -23.74
C LEU A 196 3.08 -15.99 -24.02
N TYR A 197 4.26 -16.07 -23.42
CA TYR A 197 5.34 -15.09 -23.66
C TYR A 197 6.71 -15.80 -23.73
N GLY A 198 7.61 -15.26 -24.55
CA GLY A 198 8.99 -15.76 -24.70
C GLY A 198 9.26 -16.58 -25.98
N THR A 199 9.10 -15.97 -27.15
CA THR A 199 9.59 -16.52 -28.44
C THR A 199 11.01 -16.07 -28.73
#